data_AF-A0A7J9XXN0-F1
#
_entry.id   AF-A0A7J9XXN0-F1
#
_cell.length_a   1.000
_cell.length_b   1.000
_cell.length_c   1.000
_cell.angle_alpha   90.00
_cell.angle_beta   90.00
_cell.angle_gamma   90.00
#
_symmetry.space_group_name_H-M   'P 1'
#
loop_
_entity.id
_entity.type
_entity.pdbx_description
1 polymer ?
#
loop_
_entity_poly.entity_id
_entity_poly.type
_entity_poly.pdbx_seq_one_letter_code
_entity_poly.pdbx_strand_id
1 'polypeptide(L)' 'MLAFLAVLAVFALGVWLGGPLGALLLGLLAAAIGVLLAVTWSRLSGSERAIRLLVLLVVIAIAFERLG' A
#
# COMPACT_ATOMS: atom_id res chain seq x y z
N MET A 1 -15.14 -5.37 -2.69
CA MET A 1 -15.22 -5.35 -1.21
C MET A 1 -14.13 -6.20 -0.56
N LEU A 2 -14.07 -7.52 -0.82
CA LEU A 2 -13.11 -8.44 -0.18
C LEU A 2 -11.64 -8.05 -0.35
N ALA A 3 -11.22 -7.64 -1.56
CA ALA A 3 -9.85 -7.20 -1.80
C ALA A 3 -9.46 -5.96 -0.96
N PHE A 4 -10.41 -5.04 -0.74
CA PHE A 4 -10.19 -3.85 0.07
C PHE A 4 -10.00 -4.21 1.56
N LEU A 5 -10.84 -5.13 2.07
CA LEU A 5 -10.70 -5.65 3.44
C LEU A 5 -9.37 -6.38 3.64
N ALA A 6 -8.91 -7.13 2.63
CA ALA A 6 -7.61 -7.80 2.69
C ALA A 6 -6.46 -6.79 2.78
N VAL A 7 -6.46 -5.74 1.95
CA VAL A 7 -5.47 -4.65 2.01
C VAL A 7 -5.49 -3.98 3.38
N LEU A 8 -6.68 -3.68 3.91
CA LEU A 8 -6.83 -3.06 5.23
C LEU A 8 -6.26 -3.96 6.35
N ALA A 9 -6.55 -5.25 6.31
CA ALA A 9 -6.05 -6.22 7.29
C ALA A 9 -4.52 -6.36 7.23
N VAL A 10 -3.95 -6.45 6.02
CA VAL A 10 -2.49 -6.53 5.84
C VAL A 10 -1.80 -5.23 6.31
N PHE A 11 -2.39 -4.08 6.00
CA PHE A 11 -1.88 -2.79 6.48
C PHE A 11 -1.91 -2.71 8.01
N ALA A 12 -3.05 -3.03 8.63
CA ALA A 12 -3.19 -3.03 10.09
C ALA A 12 -2.21 -4.01 10.77
N LEU A 13 -2.02 -5.20 10.20
CA LEU A 13 -1.05 -6.18 10.68
C LEU A 13 0.40 -5.68 10.57
N GLY A 14 0.77 -5.09 9.43
CA GLY A 14 2.11 -4.51 9.25
C GLY A 14 2.40 -3.38 10.24
N VAL A 15 1.40 -2.54 10.49
CA VAL A 15 1.47 -1.47 11.51
C VAL A 15 1.54 -2.05 12.93
N TRP A 16 0.84 -3.14 13.21
CA TRP A 16 0.82 -3.75 14.55
C TRP A 16 2.12 -4.50 14.88
N LEU A 17 2.71 -5.20 13.91
CA LEU A 17 3.96 -5.96 14.07
C LEU A 17 5.15 -5.04 14.38
N GLY A 18 5.22 -3.89 13.72
CA GLY A 18 6.33 -2.94 13.85
C GLY A 18 7.70 -3.49 13.42
N GLY A 19 8.71 -2.63 13.51
CA GLY A 19 10.09 -2.95 13.14
C GLY A 19 10.27 -3.46 11.70
N PRO A 20 11.38 -4.18 11.43
CA PRO A 20 11.74 -4.63 10.08
C PRO A 20 10.71 -5.56 9.43
N LEU A 21 10.02 -6.39 10.22
CA LEU A 21 8.98 -7.29 9.74
C LEU A 21 7.72 -6.52 9.30
N GLY A 22 7.31 -5.51 10.07
CA GLY A 22 6.24 -4.60 9.68
C GLY A 22 6.58 -3.83 8.40
N ALA A 23 7.82 -3.34 8.28
CA ALA A 23 8.31 -2.66 7.09
C ALA A 23 8.28 -3.55 5.83
N LEU A 24 8.71 -4.82 5.93
CA LEU A 24 8.65 -5.79 4.83
C LEU A 24 7.21 -6.05 4.37
N LEU A 25 6.28 -6.24 5.31
CA LEU A 25 4.86 -6.45 5.01
C LEU A 25 4.24 -5.24 4.31
N LEU A 26 4.51 -4.04 4.81
CA LEU A 26 4.03 -2.80 4.20
C LEU A 26 4.68 -2.54 2.83
N GLY A 27 5.95 -2.90 2.65
CA GLY A 27 6.65 -2.82 1.37
C GLY A 27 6.08 -3.78 0.32
N LEU A 28 5.79 -5.02 0.69
CA LEU A 28 5.09 -5.98 -0.18
C LEU A 28 3.70 -5.49 -0.56
N LEU A 29 2.97 -4.90 0.39
CA LEU A 29 1.66 -4.31 0.13
C LEU A 29 1.76 -3.13 -0.85
N ALA A 30 2.75 -2.25 -0.68
CA ALA A 30 3.02 -1.15 -1.59
C ALA A 30 3.35 -1.66 -3.01
N ALA A 31 4.20 -2.69 -3.12
CA ALA A 31 4.54 -3.29 -4.41
C ALA A 31 3.30 -3.87 -5.12
N ALA A 32 2.46 -4.60 -4.39
CA ALA A 32 1.21 -5.15 -4.94
C ALA A 32 0.25 -4.05 -5.42
N ILE A 33 0.08 -2.98 -4.65
CA ILE A 33 -0.73 -1.82 -5.03
C ILE A 33 -0.13 -1.15 -6.28
N GLY A 34 1.19 -0.99 -6.34
CA GLY A 34 1.90 -0.42 -7.48
C GLY A 34 1.69 -1.22 -8.76
N VAL A 35 1.80 -2.55 -8.69
CA VAL A 35 1.50 -3.45 -9.83
C VAL A 35 0.04 -3.31 -10.26
N LEU A 36 -0.90 -3.33 -9.31
CA LEU A 36 -2.32 -3.19 -9.62
C LEU A 36 -2.60 -1.83 -10.30
N LEU A 37 -1.96 -0.77 -9.82
CA LEU A 37 -2.07 0.57 -10.37
C LEU A 37 -1.50 0.66 -11.78
N ALA A 38 -0.33 0.04 -12.02
CA ALA A 38 0.28 -0.03 -13.35
C ALA A 38 -0.60 -0.79 -14.35
N VAL A 39 -1.16 -1.94 -13.95
CA VAL A 39 -2.04 -2.75 -14.79
C VAL A 39 -3.36 -2.04 -15.07
N THR A 40 -3.91 -1.34 -14.08
CA THR A 40 -5.20 -0.63 -14.22
C THR A 40 -5.08 0.80 -14.74
N TRP A 41 -3.85 1.27 -15.01
CA TRP A 41 -3.54 2.67 -15.29
C TRP A 41 -4.41 3.27 -16.41
N SER A 42 -4.53 2.55 -17.53
CA SER A 42 -5.29 2.99 -18.70
C SER A 42 -6.80 3.09 -18.47
N ARG A 43 -7.33 2.46 -17.42
CA ARG A 43 -8.76 2.42 -17.10
C ARG A 43 -9.19 3.43 -16.04
N LEU A 44 -8.24 4.08 -15.37
CA LEU A 44 -8.51 5.02 -14.28
C LEU A 44 -8.61 6.45 -14.78
N SER A 45 -9.61 7.18 -14.28
CA SER A 45 -9.70 8.62 -14.45
C SER A 45 -8.58 9.35 -13.69
N GLY A 46 -8.28 10.60 -14.07
CA GLY A 46 -7.19 11.37 -13.48
C GLY A 46 -7.27 11.51 -11.95
N SER A 47 -8.49 11.69 -11.42
CA SER A 47 -8.75 11.79 -9.98
C SER A 47 -8.56 10.45 -9.26
N GLU A 48 -8.99 9.33 -9.84
CA GLU A 48 -8.77 8.01 -9.26
C GLU A 48 -7.28 7.63 -9.19
N ARG A 49 -6.49 8.05 -10.20
CA ARG A 49 -5.03 7.87 -10.18
C ARG A 49 -4.42 8.65 -9.02
N ALA A 50 -4.80 9.92 -8.85
CA ALA A 50 -4.24 10.79 -7.81
C ALA A 50 -4.47 10.22 -6.39
N ILE A 51 -5.69 9.75 -6.10
CA ILE A 51 -6.02 9.15 -4.80
C ILE A 51 -5.20 7.88 -4.55
N ARG A 52 -5.08 6.99 -5.56
CA ARG A 52 -4.31 5.74 -5.41
C ARG A 52 -2.81 5.99 -5.25
N LEU A 53 -2.27 6.98 -5.96
CA LEU A 53 -0.87 7.40 -5.78
C LEU A 53 -0.64 7.95 -4.38
N LEU A 54 -1.56 8.76 -3.85
CA LEU A 54 -1.47 9.28 -2.49
C LEU A 54 -1.47 8.16 -1.44
N VAL A 55 -2.37 7.18 -1.58
CA VAL A 55 -2.39 5.99 -0.70
C VAL A 55 -1.07 5.23 -0.78
N LEU A 56 -0.55 5.01 -1.99
CA LEU A 56 0.72 4.31 -2.19
C LEU A 56 1.88 5.05 -1.51
N LEU A 57 1.96 6.38 -1.67
CA LEU A 57 2.97 7.21 -1.02
C LEU A 57 2.90 7.13 0.50
N VAL A 58 1.68 7.16 1.08
CA VAL A 58 1.49 7.04 2.52
C VAL A 58 1.96 5.66 3.02
N VAL A 59 1.60 4.57 2.33
CA VAL A 59 2.05 3.22 2.71
C VAL A 59 3.56 3.11 2.66
N ILE A 60 4.20 3.65 1.61
CA ILE A 60 5.66 3.67 1.49
C ILE A 60 6.29 4.48 2.63
N ALA A 61 5.76 5.67 2.93
CA ALA A 61 6.28 6.51 4.00
C ALA A 61 6.23 5.81 5.36
N ILE A 62 5.12 5.13 5.68
CA ILE A 62 4.99 4.34 6.91
C ILE A 62 5.96 3.16 6.91
N ALA A 63 6.12 2.46 5.77
CA ALA A 63 7.10 1.37 5.68
C ALA A 63 8.53 1.85 5.98
N PHE A 64 8.91 3.03 5.49
CA PHE A 64 10.21 3.65 5.76
C PHE A 64 10.37 4.08 7.22
N GLU A 65 9.33 4.66 7.83
CA GLU A 65 9.34 5.01 9.25
C GLU A 65 9.62 3.78 10.13
N ARG A 66 9.10 2.61 9.75
CA ARG A 66 9.32 1.36 10.48
C ARG A 66 10.69 0.71 10.31
N LEU A 67 11.53 1.21 9.41
CA LEU A 67 12.91 0.74 9.22
C LEU A 67 13.93 1.47 10.12
N GLY A 68 13.57 2.63 10.68
CA GLY A 68 14.39 3.42 11.60
C GLY A 68 14.01 3.21 13.07
#